data_AF-A0A2D7H337-F1
#
_entry.id   AF-A0A2D7H337-F1
#
_cell.length_a   1.000
_cell.length_b   1.000
_cell.length_c   1.000
_cell.angle_alpha   90.00
_cell.angle_beta   90.00
_cell.angle_gamma   90.00
#
_symmetry.space_group_name_H-M   'P 1'
#
loop_
_entity.id
_entity.type
_entity.pdbx_description
1 polymer ?
#
loop_
_entity_poly.entity_id
_entity_poly.type
_entity_poly.pdbx_seq_one_letter_code
_entity_poly.pdbx_strand_id
1 'polypeptide(L)'
;MLEPDGLLLAEGGFGPWWVRNEELLFRPGITFEQLADLAKNRKIDLQTIVRGPTTRQLWKVARRVQGIAHLLGRCHRCGEHVQPTDLACSACESPFLKYTDRNNLGLELGMPSKGKPNGMSSFLSDAEIMDTQSTPLMLPKVERQQPAGDDAQAGPESVGSPQFRAMQRQLEKAKRKTLVLSISFVVSVLVGAGLLFALLR
;
A
#
# COMPACT_ATOMS: atom_id res chain seq x y z
N MET A 1 24.45 -25.62 -1.05
CA MET A 1 23.18 -26.27 -1.43
C MET A 1 22.21 -25.93 -0.30
N LEU A 2 21.17 -25.12 -0.55
CA LEU A 2 20.17 -24.85 0.47
C LEU A 2 19.34 -26.13 0.65
N GLU A 3 19.20 -26.63 1.88
CA GLU A 3 18.32 -27.75 2.19
C GLU A 3 16.91 -27.43 1.64
N PRO A 4 16.29 -28.32 0.84
CA PRO A 4 14.96 -28.08 0.28
C PRO A 4 13.90 -27.84 1.36
N ASP A 5 14.04 -28.49 2.51
CA ASP A 5 13.14 -28.33 3.66
C ASP A 5 13.27 -26.94 4.31
N GLY A 6 14.46 -26.34 4.26
CA GLY A 6 14.69 -25.00 4.79
C GLY A 6 13.98 -23.92 3.98
N LEU A 7 13.84 -24.12 2.66
CA LEU A 7 13.12 -23.20 1.78
C LEU A 7 11.61 -23.27 2.03
N LEU A 8 11.04 -24.47 2.18
CA LEU A 8 9.63 -24.66 2.52
C LEU A 8 9.28 -24.07 3.89
N LEU A 9 10.16 -24.24 4.88
CA LEU A 9 10.01 -23.62 6.21
C LEU A 9 10.04 -22.09 6.14
N ALA A 10 10.93 -21.53 5.30
CA ALA A 10 11.01 -20.08 5.10
C ALA A 10 9.76 -19.54 4.40
N GLU A 11 9.29 -20.22 3.35
CA GLU A 11 8.07 -19.86 2.62
C GLU A 11 6.82 -19.92 3.50
N GLY A 12 6.71 -20.94 4.36
CA GLY A 12 5.61 -21.09 5.30
C GLY A 12 5.57 -20.01 6.41
N GLY A 13 6.70 -19.30 6.58
CA GLY A 13 6.81 -18.16 7.49
C GLY A 13 6.25 -16.85 6.93
N PHE A 14 5.94 -16.78 5.63
CA PHE A 14 5.39 -15.58 5.01
C PHE A 14 3.86 -15.58 5.05
N GLY A 15 3.29 -14.41 5.30
CA GLY A 15 1.84 -14.25 5.30
C GLY A 15 1.38 -12.88 4.81
N PRO A 16 0.06 -12.68 4.72
CA PRO A 16 -0.53 -11.51 4.10
C PRO A 16 -0.60 -10.29 5.04
N TRP A 17 0.08 -10.34 6.20
CA TRP A 17 0.07 -9.25 7.17
C TRP A 17 1.41 -8.53 7.19
N TRP A 18 1.36 -7.20 7.27
CA TRP A 18 2.54 -6.36 7.40
C TRP A 18 2.41 -5.48 8.63
N VAL A 19 3.51 -5.39 9.38
CA VAL A 19 3.66 -4.46 10.50
C VAL A 19 4.62 -3.38 10.06
N ARG A 20 4.22 -2.12 10.16
CA ARG A 20 5.09 -0.99 9.82
C ARG A 20 6.20 -0.90 10.86
N ASN A 21 7.43 -1.02 10.41
CA ASN A 21 8.63 -0.79 11.20
C ASN A 21 9.55 0.15 10.40
N GLU A 22 9.96 1.26 11.00
CA GLU A 22 10.79 2.28 10.35
C GLU A 22 12.24 1.82 10.19
N GLU A 23 12.73 0.95 11.07
CA GLU A 23 14.08 0.39 11.00
C GLU A 23 14.20 -0.68 9.91
N LEU A 24 13.10 -1.37 9.61
CA LEU A 24 13.06 -2.56 8.76
C LEU A 24 11.95 -2.47 7.70
N LEU A 25 12.14 -1.53 6.78
CA LEU A 25 11.18 -1.13 5.74
C LEU A 25 10.79 -2.26 4.77
N PHE A 26 11.65 -3.27 4.59
CA PHE A 26 11.49 -4.32 3.57
C PHE A 26 11.25 -5.71 4.16
N ARG A 27 10.68 -5.79 5.37
CA ARG A 27 10.34 -7.10 5.94
C ARG A 27 9.25 -7.79 5.12
N PRO A 28 9.40 -9.09 4.84
CA PRO A 28 8.31 -9.86 4.26
C PRO A 28 7.11 -9.85 5.20
N GLY A 29 5.93 -10.07 4.63
CA GLY A 29 4.72 -10.19 5.43
C GLY A 29 4.78 -11.43 6.33
N ILE A 30 4.04 -11.38 7.43
CA ILE A 30 3.96 -12.42 8.47
C ILE A 30 2.57 -13.07 8.47
N THR A 31 2.47 -14.26 9.06
CA THR A 31 1.18 -14.94 9.20
C THR A 31 0.33 -14.31 10.30
N PHE A 32 -0.97 -14.64 10.32
CA PHE A 32 -1.87 -14.15 11.38
C PHE A 32 -1.46 -14.69 12.75
N GLU A 33 -1.00 -15.94 12.82
CA GLU A 33 -0.53 -16.60 14.04
C GLU A 33 0.71 -15.89 14.60
N GLN A 34 1.69 -15.60 13.74
CA GLN A 34 2.87 -14.82 14.12
C GLN A 34 2.48 -13.43 14.62
N LEU A 35 1.53 -12.77 13.95
CA LEU A 35 1.03 -11.46 14.38
C LEU A 35 0.30 -11.54 15.73
N ALA A 36 -0.45 -12.61 15.97
CA ALA A 36 -1.10 -12.87 17.26
C ALA A 36 -0.08 -13.14 18.36
N ASP A 37 1.02 -13.84 18.06
CA ASP A 37 2.13 -14.04 18.99
C ASP A 37 2.84 -12.71 19.29
N LEU A 38 3.01 -11.83 18.30
CA LEU A 38 3.54 -10.49 18.54
C LEU A 38 2.61 -9.67 19.45
N ALA A 39 1.29 -9.79 19.27
CA ALA A 39 0.29 -9.14 20.13
C ALA A 39 0.37 -9.66 21.57
N LYS A 40 0.37 -10.98 21.73
CA LYS A 40 0.45 -11.67 23.02
C LYS A 40 1.71 -11.31 23.78
N ASN A 41 2.84 -11.20 23.07
CA ASN A 41 4.13 -10.82 23.64
C ASN A 41 4.32 -9.30 23.79
N ARG A 42 3.28 -8.48 23.55
CA ARG A 42 3.32 -7.01 23.62
C ARG A 42 4.40 -6.37 22.75
N LYS A 43 4.77 -7.03 21.64
CA LYS A 43 5.70 -6.46 20.64
C LYS A 43 4.98 -5.52 19.66
N ILE A 44 3.66 -5.62 19.58
CA ILE A 44 2.80 -4.64 18.91
C ILE A 44 1.84 -4.05 19.92
N ASP A 45 1.48 -2.79 19.71
CA ASP A 45 0.59 -2.01 20.57
C ASP A 45 -0.62 -1.52 19.77
N LEU A 46 -1.60 -0.95 20.48
CA LEU A 46 -2.81 -0.35 19.92
C LEU A 46 -2.53 0.69 18.84
N GLN A 47 -1.40 1.40 18.94
CA GLN A 47 -0.98 2.44 18.00
C GLN A 47 -0.16 1.91 16.81
N THR A 48 0.28 0.66 16.84
CA THR A 48 1.07 0.06 15.77
C THR A 48 0.32 0.11 14.45
N ILE A 49 1.00 0.53 13.39
CA ILE A 49 0.42 0.60 12.06
C ILE A 49 0.60 -0.77 11.38
N VAL A 50 -0.51 -1.37 10.99
CA VAL A 50 -0.56 -2.70 10.37
C VAL A 50 -1.36 -2.64 9.06
N ARG A 51 -1.08 -3.59 8.18
CA ARG A 51 -1.77 -3.79 6.91
C ARG A 51 -2.01 -5.28 6.73
N GLY A 52 -3.15 -5.66 6.15
CA GLY A 52 -3.44 -7.03 5.75
C GLY A 52 -4.82 -7.21 5.10
N PRO A 53 -5.32 -8.44 5.00
CA PRO A 53 -6.54 -8.77 4.27
C PRO A 53 -7.76 -7.98 4.76
N THR A 54 -8.00 -7.93 6.08
CA THR A 54 -9.16 -7.23 6.66
C THR A 54 -9.05 -5.69 6.60
N THR A 55 -7.87 -5.17 6.26
CA THR A 55 -7.66 -3.73 6.08
C THR A 55 -7.90 -3.24 4.65
N ARG A 56 -8.24 -4.16 3.71
CA ARG A 56 -8.24 -3.91 2.26
C ARG A 56 -6.87 -3.45 1.75
N GLN A 57 -5.80 -4.04 2.29
CA GLN A 57 -4.42 -3.68 1.95
C GLN A 57 -4.01 -2.23 2.28
N LEU A 58 -4.81 -1.50 3.08
CA LEU A 58 -4.46 -0.16 3.55
C LEU A 58 -3.75 -0.22 4.90
N TRP A 59 -2.81 0.70 5.12
CA TRP A 59 -2.20 0.89 6.43
C TRP A 59 -3.22 1.46 7.42
N LYS A 60 -3.44 0.77 8.53
CA LYS A 60 -4.38 1.15 9.59
C LYS A 60 -3.74 0.96 10.96
N VAL A 61 -4.20 1.75 11.93
CA VAL A 61 -3.80 1.59 13.33
C VAL A 61 -4.42 0.31 13.89
N ALA A 62 -3.64 -0.51 14.60
CA ALA A 62 -4.02 -1.86 15.03
C ALA A 62 -5.34 -1.90 15.83
N ARG A 63 -5.61 -0.90 16.67
CA ARG A 63 -6.89 -0.78 17.41
C ARG A 63 -8.15 -0.73 16.54
N ARG A 64 -8.03 -0.41 15.24
CA ARG A 64 -9.15 -0.30 14.29
C ARG A 64 -9.22 -1.48 13.32
N VAL A 65 -8.32 -2.46 13.44
CA VAL A 65 -8.23 -3.56 12.47
C VAL A 65 -9.05 -4.76 12.94
N GLN A 66 -9.96 -5.19 12.07
CA GLN A 66 -10.78 -6.37 12.28
C GLN A 66 -9.91 -7.61 12.41
N GLY A 67 -10.14 -8.42 13.44
CA GLY A 67 -9.34 -9.60 13.77
C GLY A 67 -8.03 -9.34 14.52
N ILE A 68 -7.56 -8.10 14.64
CA ILE A 68 -6.35 -7.77 15.43
C ILE A 68 -6.72 -7.02 16.71
N ALA A 69 -7.62 -6.04 16.64
CA ALA A 69 -7.88 -5.15 17.76
C ALA A 69 -8.25 -5.91 19.05
N HIS A 70 -9.02 -7.00 18.94
CA HIS A 70 -9.43 -7.82 20.08
C HIS A 70 -8.24 -8.52 20.76
N LEU A 71 -7.20 -8.89 20.00
CA LEU A 71 -5.96 -9.45 20.54
C LEU A 71 -5.21 -8.43 21.41
N LEU A 72 -5.43 -7.14 21.15
CA LEU A 72 -4.89 -6.01 21.92
C LEU A 72 -5.87 -5.52 23.00
N GLY A 73 -6.95 -6.26 23.23
CA GLY A 73 -7.95 -5.97 24.26
C GLY A 73 -8.91 -4.83 23.91
N ARG A 74 -9.13 -4.53 22.63
CA ARG A 74 -10.05 -3.47 22.19
C ARG A 74 -10.97 -3.93 21.06
N CYS A 75 -12.23 -3.51 21.10
CA CYS A 75 -13.13 -3.73 19.98
C CYS A 75 -12.75 -2.82 18.80
N HIS A 76 -12.65 -3.41 17.60
CA HIS A 76 -12.31 -2.67 16.37
C HIS A 76 -13.39 -1.64 15.97
N ARG A 77 -14.65 -1.83 16.39
CA ARG A 77 -15.79 -0.99 16.01
C ARG A 77 -16.06 0.12 17.03
N CYS A 78 -16.32 -0.23 18.29
CA CYS A 78 -16.67 0.73 19.34
C CYS A 78 -15.49 1.16 20.22
N GLY A 79 -14.36 0.43 20.21
CA GLY A 79 -13.21 0.71 21.10
C GLY A 79 -13.37 0.22 22.54
N GLU A 80 -14.47 -0.46 22.87
CA GLU A 80 -14.71 -1.03 24.20
C GLU A 80 -13.63 -2.05 24.58
N HIS A 81 -13.36 -2.20 25.87
CA HIS A 81 -12.42 -3.22 26.34
C HIS A 81 -13.03 -4.62 26.18
N VAL A 82 -12.24 -5.55 25.63
CA VAL A 82 -12.67 -6.93 25.37
C VAL A 82 -11.56 -7.90 25.70
N GLN A 83 -11.90 -9.15 26.01
CA GLN A 83 -10.89 -10.18 26.21
C GLN A 83 -10.43 -10.74 24.85
N PRO A 84 -9.14 -11.08 24.69
CA PRO A 84 -8.63 -11.71 23.46
C PRO A 84 -9.29 -13.04 23.11
N THR A 85 -9.92 -13.71 24.09
CA THR A 85 -10.62 -14.99 23.93
C THR A 85 -12.08 -14.83 23.50
N ASP A 86 -12.63 -13.62 23.55
CA ASP A 86 -14.03 -13.37 23.19
C ASP A 86 -14.26 -13.64 21.70
N LEU A 87 -15.47 -14.09 21.34
CA LEU A 87 -15.87 -14.32 19.95
C LEU A 87 -16.54 -13.10 19.32
N ALA A 88 -17.07 -12.20 20.15
CA ALA A 88 -17.73 -10.96 19.73
C ALA A 88 -17.65 -9.91 20.84
N CYS A 89 -17.85 -8.65 20.48
CA CYS A 89 -17.89 -7.56 21.46
C CYS A 89 -19.20 -7.58 22.25
N SER A 90 -19.14 -7.51 23.58
CA SER A 90 -20.33 -7.43 24.44
C SER A 90 -21.15 -6.14 24.27
N ALA A 91 -20.53 -5.04 23.82
CA ALA A 91 -21.18 -3.74 23.72
C ALA A 91 -21.81 -3.45 22.35
N CYS A 92 -21.22 -3.94 21.26
CA CYS A 92 -21.71 -3.67 19.90
C CYS A 92 -21.94 -4.93 19.06
N GLU A 93 -21.80 -6.11 19.68
CA GLU A 93 -22.05 -7.44 19.09
C GLU A 93 -21.22 -7.75 17.83
N SER A 94 -20.22 -6.93 17.54
CA SER A 94 -19.39 -7.13 16.37
C SER A 94 -18.53 -8.39 16.54
N PRO A 95 -18.51 -9.30 15.54
CA PRO A 95 -17.74 -10.53 15.63
C PRO A 95 -16.23 -10.28 15.57
N PHE A 96 -15.47 -11.10 16.29
CA PHE A 96 -14.03 -11.16 16.23
C PHE A 96 -13.60 -12.29 15.32
N LEU A 97 -13.37 -11.93 14.07
CA LEU A 97 -12.97 -12.87 13.03
C LEU A 97 -11.48 -13.19 13.14
N LYS A 98 -11.15 -14.48 13.10
CA LYS A 98 -9.76 -14.95 12.92
C LYS A 98 -9.53 -15.20 11.44
N TYR A 99 -8.40 -14.70 10.93
CA TYR A 99 -7.99 -14.94 9.56
C TYR A 99 -7.10 -16.19 9.52
N THR A 100 -7.65 -17.30 9.04
CA THR A 100 -7.01 -18.64 9.01
C THR A 100 -6.94 -19.18 7.58
N ASP A 101 -6.80 -18.28 6.61
CA ASP A 101 -6.91 -18.60 5.18
C ASP A 101 -5.67 -19.32 4.60
N ARG A 102 -4.59 -19.50 5.38
CA ARG A 102 -3.40 -20.24 4.94
C ARG A 102 -3.76 -21.68 4.52
N ASN A 103 -4.68 -22.30 5.25
CA ASN A 103 -5.11 -23.67 5.02
C ASN A 103 -5.90 -23.81 3.70
N ASN A 104 -6.46 -22.72 3.18
CA ASN A 104 -7.24 -22.72 1.94
C ASN A 104 -6.36 -22.53 0.69
N LEU A 105 -5.09 -22.19 0.85
CA LEU A 105 -4.14 -22.00 -0.26
C LEU A 105 -3.37 -23.29 -0.62
N GLY A 106 -3.60 -24.40 0.09
CA GLY A 106 -2.94 -25.68 -0.18
C GLY A 106 -1.43 -25.69 0.09
N LEU A 107 -0.93 -24.70 0.84
CA LEU A 107 0.50 -24.55 1.17
C LEU A 107 0.93 -25.37 2.39
N GLU A 108 -0.01 -26.00 3.10
CA GLU A 108 0.32 -26.99 4.13
C GLU A 108 0.42 -28.38 3.50
N LEU A 109 1.42 -29.17 3.90
CA LEU A 109 1.59 -30.58 3.51
C LEU A 109 0.46 -31.49 4.06
N GLY A 110 -0.40 -30.97 4.94
CA GLY A 110 -1.59 -31.65 5.44
C GLY A 110 -2.74 -31.58 4.43
N MET A 111 -3.59 -32.62 4.39
CA MET A 111 -4.79 -32.59 3.56
C MET A 111 -5.62 -31.33 3.90
N PRO A 112 -6.08 -30.57 2.89
CA PRO A 112 -6.93 -29.40 3.14
C PRO A 112 -8.12 -29.84 3.98
N SER A 113 -8.45 -29.07 5.02
CA SER A 113 -9.59 -29.42 5.86
C SER A 113 -10.83 -29.49 4.97
N LYS A 114 -11.47 -30.67 4.87
CA LYS A 114 -12.71 -30.89 4.08
C LYS A 114 -13.93 -30.11 4.63
N GLY A 115 -13.72 -29.13 5.50
CA GLY A 115 -14.75 -28.31 6.13
C GLY A 115 -14.89 -26.95 5.46
N LYS A 116 -16.03 -26.29 5.70
CA LYS A 116 -16.21 -24.85 5.43
C LYS A 116 -15.02 -24.08 6.03
N PRO A 117 -14.53 -23.02 5.39
CA PRO A 117 -13.42 -22.23 5.92
C PRO A 117 -13.78 -21.79 7.35
N ASN A 118 -13.01 -22.24 8.33
CA ASN A 118 -13.07 -21.64 9.65
C ASN A 118 -12.45 -20.25 9.50
N GLY A 119 -13.26 -19.21 9.69
CA GLY A 119 -12.83 -17.82 9.52
C GLY A 119 -13.07 -17.26 8.11
N MET A 120 -12.65 -16.01 7.91
CA MET A 120 -12.90 -15.28 6.68
C MET A 120 -11.77 -15.51 5.69
N SER A 121 -12.10 -16.00 4.50
CA SER A 121 -11.12 -16.11 3.41
C SER A 121 -10.74 -14.73 2.87
N SER A 122 -9.54 -14.61 2.31
CA SER A 122 -9.15 -13.44 1.49
C SER A 122 -10.06 -13.27 0.29
N PHE A 123 -10.66 -14.36 -0.18
CA PHE A 123 -11.80 -14.35 -1.08
C PHE A 123 -13.04 -14.17 -0.21
N LEU A 124 -13.39 -12.91 0.05
CA LEU A 124 -14.65 -12.49 0.65
C LEU A 124 -15.78 -13.41 0.16
N SER A 125 -16.58 -13.98 1.06
CA SER A 125 -17.86 -14.57 0.62
C SER A 125 -18.62 -13.47 -0.12
N ASP A 126 -18.96 -13.70 -1.40
CA ASP A 126 -19.46 -12.72 -2.37
C ASP A 126 -20.53 -11.75 -1.84
N ALA A 127 -21.27 -12.14 -0.79
CA ALA A 127 -22.28 -11.31 -0.13
C ALA A 127 -21.72 -10.03 0.54
N GLU A 128 -20.50 -10.04 1.10
CA GLU A 128 -19.97 -8.87 1.84
C GLU A 128 -19.24 -7.87 0.93
N ILE A 129 -18.94 -8.23 -0.33
CA ILE A 129 -18.45 -7.27 -1.32
C ILE A 129 -19.57 -6.27 -1.66
N MET A 130 -20.81 -6.76 -1.76
CA MET A 130 -21.96 -5.98 -2.20
C MET A 130 -22.49 -5.00 -1.14
N ASP A 131 -22.26 -5.26 0.15
CA ASP A 131 -22.69 -4.35 1.23
C ASP A 131 -21.69 -3.19 1.48
N THR A 132 -20.70 -3.07 0.60
CA THR A 132 -19.70 -2.00 0.64
C THR A 132 -19.83 -1.05 -0.54
N GLN A 133 -21.07 -0.80 -0.98
CA GLN A 133 -21.37 0.43 -1.70
C GLN A 133 -21.02 1.61 -0.78
N SER A 134 -19.76 2.03 -0.84
CA SER A 134 -19.37 3.37 -0.45
C SER A 134 -20.33 4.28 -1.20
N THR A 135 -21.22 4.97 -0.49
CA THR A 135 -21.85 6.17 -1.04
C THR A 135 -20.70 6.96 -1.65
N PRO A 136 -20.67 7.13 -2.99
CA PRO A 136 -19.56 7.79 -3.64
C PRO A 136 -19.35 9.12 -2.94
N LEU A 137 -18.12 9.38 -2.53
CA LEU A 137 -17.74 10.61 -1.87
C LEU A 137 -18.19 11.75 -2.80
N MET A 138 -19.30 12.41 -2.43
CA MET A 138 -19.81 13.55 -3.17
C MET A 138 -18.79 14.64 -2.93
N LEU A 139 -17.86 14.79 -3.88
CA LEU A 139 -16.98 15.94 -3.93
C LEU A 139 -17.89 17.17 -3.85
N PRO A 140 -17.59 18.16 -2.98
CA PRO A 140 -18.29 19.43 -3.00
C PRO A 140 -18.31 19.90 -4.46
N LYS A 141 -19.50 20.14 -5.00
CA LYS A 141 -19.64 20.64 -6.37
C LYS A 141 -18.96 22.00 -6.34
N VAL A 142 -17.73 22.06 -6.84
CA VAL A 142 -17.03 23.33 -7.04
C VAL A 142 -17.88 24.06 -8.06
N GLU A 143 -18.74 24.96 -7.55
CA GLU A 143 -19.45 25.91 -8.36
C GLU A 143 -18.37 26.73 -9.04
N ARG A 144 -18.09 26.37 -10.30
CA ARG A 144 -17.29 27.20 -11.19
C ARG A 144 -18.08 28.49 -11.36
N GLN A 145 -17.83 29.44 -10.48
CA GLN A 145 -18.08 30.84 -10.78
C GLN A 145 -17.32 31.11 -12.08
N GLN A 146 -18.08 31.31 -13.16
CA GLN A 146 -17.53 31.85 -14.40
C GLN A 146 -16.87 33.19 -14.04
N PRO A 147 -15.63 33.44 -14.48
CA PRO A 147 -15.03 34.74 -14.25
C PRO A 147 -15.74 35.73 -15.17
N ALA A 148 -16.65 36.50 -14.58
CA ALA A 148 -17.00 37.80 -15.12
C ALA A 148 -15.88 38.75 -14.72
N GLY A 149 -15.22 39.33 -15.73
CA GLY A 149 -14.60 40.65 -15.69
C GLY A 149 -13.61 40.95 -14.57
N ASP A 150 -12.36 41.14 -15.01
CA ASP A 150 -11.48 42.24 -14.58
C ASP A 150 -10.67 42.06 -13.29
N ASP A 151 -9.35 41.98 -13.51
CA ASP A 151 -8.25 42.46 -12.66
C ASP A 151 -8.25 42.15 -11.16
N ALA A 152 -7.60 41.05 -10.75
CA ALA A 152 -6.85 41.00 -9.48
C ALA A 152 -5.93 39.76 -9.35
N GLN A 153 -4.63 40.00 -9.50
CA GLN A 153 -3.50 39.42 -8.76
C GLN A 153 -3.59 37.95 -8.28
N ALA A 154 -3.08 37.05 -9.12
CA ALA A 154 -2.73 35.69 -8.73
C ALA A 154 -1.40 35.70 -7.94
N GLY A 155 -1.49 35.46 -6.62
CA GLY A 155 -0.33 35.18 -5.77
C GLY A 155 0.39 33.89 -6.18
N PRO A 156 1.74 33.84 -6.10
CA PRO A 156 2.52 32.78 -6.69
C PRO A 156 2.69 31.58 -5.74
N GLU A 157 1.65 30.85 -5.36
CA GLU A 157 1.85 29.68 -4.48
C GLU A 157 0.83 28.53 -4.65
N SER A 158 0.23 28.41 -5.84
CA SER A 158 -0.58 27.25 -6.19
C SER A 158 0.24 26.22 -6.97
N VAL A 159 0.93 25.33 -6.26
CA VAL A 159 1.61 24.17 -6.83
C VAL A 159 0.55 23.21 -7.38
N GLY A 160 0.20 23.41 -8.66
CA GLY A 160 -0.83 22.62 -9.33
C GLY A 160 -1.58 23.38 -10.43
N SER A 161 -1.36 24.68 -10.60
CA SER A 161 -2.04 25.45 -11.65
C SER A 161 -1.72 24.90 -13.05
N PRO A 162 -2.68 24.95 -14.00
CA PRO A 162 -2.47 24.48 -15.37
C PRO A 162 -1.32 25.23 -16.07
N GLN A 163 -1.01 26.46 -15.65
CA GLN A 163 0.12 27.23 -16.15
C GLN A 163 1.47 26.65 -15.73
N PHE A 164 1.61 26.18 -14.47
CA PHE A 164 2.84 25.53 -14.02
C PHE A 164 3.11 24.23 -14.78
N ARG A 165 2.06 23.44 -15.04
CA ARG A 165 2.16 22.21 -15.85
C ARG A 165 2.53 22.51 -17.31
N ALA A 166 2.04 23.61 -17.88
CA ALA A 166 2.44 24.05 -19.21
C ALA A 166 3.92 24.48 -19.24
N MET A 167 4.37 25.21 -18.23
CA MET A 167 5.76 25.66 -18.10
C MET A 167 6.73 24.47 -17.90
N GLN A 168 6.39 23.48 -17.08
CA GLN A 168 7.19 22.25 -16.93
C GLN A 168 7.34 21.50 -18.26
N ARG A 169 6.26 21.36 -19.04
CA ARG A 169 6.33 20.74 -20.37
C ARG A 169 7.22 21.52 -21.33
N GLN A 170 7.24 22.86 -21.23
CA GLN A 170 8.14 23.68 -22.04
C GLN A 170 9.60 23.52 -21.63
N LEU A 171 9.90 23.46 -20.33
CA LEU A 171 11.25 23.24 -19.82
C LEU A 171 11.81 21.87 -20.22
N GLU A 172 11.00 20.81 -20.18
CA GLU A 172 11.41 19.49 -20.66
C GLU A 172 11.69 19.48 -22.17
N LYS A 173 10.85 20.16 -22.97
CA LYS A 173 11.08 20.32 -24.41
C LYS A 173 12.35 21.14 -24.69
N ALA A 174 12.62 22.18 -23.91
CA ALA A 174 13.83 22.98 -24.03
C ALA A 174 15.08 22.15 -23.72
N LYS A 175 15.10 21.40 -22.60
CA LYS A 175 16.22 20.52 -22.22
C LYS A 175 16.53 19.46 -23.29
N ARG A 176 15.49 18.84 -23.88
CA ARG A 176 15.68 17.87 -24.98
C ARG A 176 16.31 18.53 -26.21
N LYS A 177 15.91 19.76 -26.55
CA LYS A 177 16.51 20.50 -27.67
C LYS A 177 17.98 20.84 -27.42
N THR A 178 18.34 21.30 -26.22
CA THR A 178 19.74 21.63 -25.89
C THR A 178 20.64 20.40 -25.96
N LEU A 179 20.17 19.26 -25.47
CA LEU A 179 20.94 18.02 -25.48
C LEU A 179 21.17 17.48 -26.90
N VAL A 180 20.16 17.56 -27.77
CA VAL A 180 20.30 17.18 -29.19
C VAL A 180 21.28 18.12 -29.91
N LEU A 181 21.21 19.42 -29.63
CA LEU A 181 22.09 20.41 -30.26
C LEU A 181 23.56 20.25 -29.80
N SER A 182 23.79 19.96 -28.52
CA SER A 182 25.14 19.70 -28.01
C SER A 182 25.76 18.43 -28.61
N ILE A 183 24.98 17.35 -28.73
CA ILE A 183 25.48 16.11 -29.36
C ILE A 183 25.78 16.34 -30.83
N SER A 184 24.89 17.02 -31.57
CA SER A 184 25.13 17.33 -32.99
C SER A 184 26.38 18.19 -33.19
N PHE A 185 26.63 19.17 -32.32
CA PHE A 185 27.82 20.01 -32.39
C PHE A 185 29.11 19.20 -32.14
N VAL A 186 29.13 18.35 -31.10
CA VAL A 186 30.30 17.51 -30.79
C VAL A 186 30.62 16.56 -31.94
N VAL A 187 29.61 15.91 -32.54
CA VAL A 187 29.81 15.04 -33.70
C VAL A 187 30.37 15.82 -34.89
N SER A 188 29.86 17.02 -35.16
CA SER A 188 30.35 17.86 -36.26
C SER A 188 31.82 18.28 -36.05
N VAL A 189 32.22 18.62 -34.82
CA VAL A 189 33.61 18.97 -34.51
C VAL A 189 34.54 17.77 -34.66
N LEU A 190 34.13 16.58 -34.22
CA LEU A 190 34.93 15.36 -34.36
C LEU A 190 35.12 14.96 -35.83
N VAL A 191 34.06 15.04 -36.63
CA VAL A 191 34.12 14.77 -38.08
C VAL A 191 35.00 15.81 -38.78
N GLY A 192 34.83 17.09 -38.46
CA GLY A 192 35.65 18.17 -39.01
C GLY A 192 37.14 18.03 -38.67
N ALA A 193 37.46 17.72 -37.42
CA ALA A 193 38.84 17.48 -36.98
C ALA A 193 39.45 16.24 -37.64
N GLY A 194 38.67 15.17 -37.82
CA GLY A 194 39.10 13.97 -38.53
C GLY A 194 39.40 14.22 -40.01
N LEU A 195 38.55 15.00 -40.69
CA LEU A 195 38.79 15.41 -42.08
C LEU A 195 40.02 16.31 -42.22
N LEU A 196 40.22 17.25 -41.29
CA LEU A 196 41.39 18.13 -41.28
C LEU A 196 42.69 17.33 -41.09
N PHE A 197 42.67 16.34 -40.18
CA PHE A 197 43.80 15.44 -39.96
C PHE A 197 44.11 14.56 -41.18
N ALA A 198 43.08 14.14 -41.92
CA ALA A 198 43.25 13.36 -43.14
C ALA A 198 43.80 14.19 -44.31
N LEU A 199 43.52 15.50 -44.36
CA LEU A 199 44.05 16.42 -45.39
C LEU A 199 45.47 16.90 -45.11
N LEU A 200 45.92 16.85 -43.84
CA LEU A 200 47.26 17.25 -43.41
C LEU A 200 48.30 16.11 -43.46
N ARG A 201 47.90 14.92 -43.88
CA ARG A 201 48.73 13.71 -43.96
C ARG A 201 48.95 13.29 -45.41
#